data_AF-A0A2H1VL21-F1
#
_entry.id   AF-A0A2H1VL21-F1
#
_cell.length_a   1.000
_cell.length_b   1.000
_cell.length_c   1.000
_cell.angle_alpha   90.00
_cell.angle_beta   90.00
_cell.angle_gamma   90.00
#
_symmetry.space_group_name_H-M   'P 1'
#
loop_
_entity.id
_entity.type
_entity.pdbx_description
1 polymer ?
#
loop_
_entity_poly.entity_id
_entity_poly.type
_entity_poly.pdbx_seq_one_letter_code
_entity_poly.pdbx_strand_id
1 'polypeptide(L)' 'MGVLAAIAVNLIGGIVLYGTGGLLLPIVSPLLGFSSAGIAAGSLAATAQAYYGNLAAGSIISQLTAAAMVAPTP' A
#
# COMPACT_ATOMS: atom_id res chain seq x y z
N MET A 1 -6.77 12.43 10.66
CA MET A 1 -5.48 11.81 10.27
C MET A 1 -5.55 10.91 9.03
N GLY A 2 -6.66 10.86 8.26
CA GLY A 2 -6.74 10.05 7.02
C GLY A 2 -5.97 10.62 5.82
N VAL A 3 -5.98 11.94 5.64
CA VAL A 3 -5.29 12.63 4.54
C VAL A 3 -3.77 12.40 4.57
N LEU A 4 -3.14 12.51 5.75
CA LEU A 4 -1.70 12.31 5.90
C LEU A 4 -1.30 10.85 5.63
N ALA A 5 -2.10 9.89 6.08
CA ALA A 5 -1.92 8.48 5.75
C ALA A 5 -2.08 8.23 4.25
N ALA A 6 -3.08 8.84 3.62
CA ALA A 6 -3.33 8.76 2.19
C ALA A 6 -2.16 9.31 1.36
N ILE A 7 -1.62 10.48 1.75
CA ILE A 7 -0.42 11.07 1.13
C ILE A 7 0.77 10.14 1.32
N ALA A 8 1.05 9.69 2.55
CA ALA A 8 2.19 8.83 2.84
C ALA A 8 2.14 7.53 2.01
N VAL A 9 1.00 6.84 1.98
CA VAL A 9 0.84 5.58 1.24
C VAL A 9 0.96 5.79 -0.26
N ASN A 10 0.44 6.89 -0.82
CA ASN A 10 0.56 7.15 -2.26
C ASN A 10 1.98 7.58 -2.63
N LEU A 11 2.64 8.40 -1.82
CA LEU A 11 3.97 8.90 -2.11
C LEU A 11 5.01 7.78 -1.97
N ILE A 12 4.97 7.03 -0.86
CA ILE A 12 5.84 5.88 -0.63
C ILE A 12 5.54 4.77 -1.63
N GLY A 13 4.26 4.42 -1.81
CA GLY A 13 3.84 3.40 -2.77
C GLY A 13 4.21 3.74 -4.20
N GLY A 14 4.06 5.00 -4.60
CA GLY A 14 4.42 5.48 -5.93
C GLY A 14 5.92 5.43 -6.19
N ILE A 15 6.75 5.82 -5.20
CA ILE A 15 8.21 5.69 -5.30
C ILE A 15 8.61 4.21 -5.43
N VAL A 16 8.00 3.32 -4.65
CA VAL A 16 8.35 1.91 -4.71
C VAL A 16 7.92 1.29 -6.05
N LEU A 17 6.69 1.52 -6.49
CA LEU A 17 6.16 0.96 -7.73
C LEU A 17 6.84 1.54 -8.96
N TYR A 18 6.91 2.87 -9.08
CA TYR A 18 7.38 3.53 -10.29
C TYR A 18 8.85 3.92 -10.25
N GLY A 19 9.38 4.27 -9.07
CA GLY A 19 10.78 4.67 -8.90
C GLY A 19 11.76 3.49 -8.78
N THR A 20 11.32 2.37 -8.19
CA THR A 20 12.17 1.18 -8.03
C THR A 20 11.76 -0.02 -8.89
N GLY A 21 10.72 0.14 -9.72
CA GLY A 21 10.15 -0.95 -10.51
C GLY A 21 9.60 -2.09 -9.64
N GLY A 22 9.24 -1.80 -8.39
CA GLY A 22 8.74 -2.79 -7.44
C GLY A 22 9.80 -3.53 -6.62
N LEU A 23 11.09 -3.24 -6.77
CA LEU A 23 12.16 -3.95 -6.06
C LEU A 23 12.03 -3.87 -4.53
N LEU A 24 11.56 -2.73 -4.00
CA LEU A 24 11.39 -2.52 -2.55
C LEU A 24 10.02 -2.97 -2.01
N LEU A 25 9.14 -3.55 -2.84
CA LEU A 25 7.80 -3.97 -2.43
C LEU A 25 7.78 -4.93 -1.22
N PRO A 26 8.66 -5.95 -1.13
CA PRO A 26 8.63 -6.89 -0.01
C PRO A 26 8.98 -6.25 1.34
N ILE A 27 9.69 -5.11 1.33
CA ILE A 27 10.14 -4.43 2.55
C ILE A 27 9.18 -3.31 2.92
N VAL A 28 8.70 -2.56 1.94
CA VAL A 28 7.90 -1.35 2.19
C VAL A 28 6.42 -1.67 2.34
N SER A 29 5.92 -2.70 1.65
CA SER A 29 4.51 -3.09 1.76
C SER A 29 4.11 -3.53 3.18
N PRO A 30 4.90 -4.31 3.94
CA PRO A 30 4.58 -4.63 5.35
C PRO A 30 4.63 -3.41 6.27
N LEU A 31 5.58 -2.49 6.05
CA LEU A 31 5.72 -1.27 6.85
C LEU A 31 4.51 -0.33 6.72
N LEU A 32 3.88 -0.32 5.55
CA LEU A 32 2.62 0.40 5.34
C LEU A 32 1.40 -0.37 5.85
N GLY A 33 1.53 -1.66 6.13
CA GLY A 33 0.48 -2.55 6.62
C GLY A 33 -0.23 -3.36 5.54
N PHE A 34 0.40 -3.56 4.39
CA PHE A 34 -0.04 -4.55 3.40
C PHE A 34 0.58 -5.91 3.70
N SER A 35 -0.19 -6.97 3.50
CA SER A 35 0.21 -8.36 3.72
C SER A 35 -0.44 -9.25 2.67
N SER A 36 -0.04 -10.52 2.64
CA SER A 36 -0.62 -11.57 1.79
C SER A 36 -2.10 -11.83 2.08
N ALA A 37 -2.56 -11.55 3.31
CA ALA A 37 -3.97 -11.62 3.68
C ALA A 37 -4.78 -10.34 3.33
N GLY A 38 -4.12 -9.30 2.83
CA GLY A 38 -4.71 -7.98 2.56
C GLY A 38 -4.17 -6.88 3.47
N ILE A 39 -4.98 -5.85 3.71
CA ILE A 39 -4.57 -4.70 4.52
C ILE A 39 -4.81 -4.98 6.01
N ALA A 40 -3.75 -4.89 6.81
CA ALA A 40 -3.83 -5.09 8.25
C ALA A 40 -4.69 -4.01 8.92
N ALA A 41 -5.61 -4.41 9.80
CA ALA A 41 -6.46 -3.49 10.53
C ALA A 41 -5.62 -2.55 11.43
N GLY A 42 -6.01 -1.28 11.51
CA GLY A 42 -5.29 -0.27 12.30
C GLY A 42 -3.98 0.24 11.68
N SER A 43 -3.63 -0.22 10.49
CA SER A 43 -2.40 0.21 9.78
C SER A 43 -2.53 1.56 9.07
N LEU A 44 -1.40 2.08 8.62
CA LEU A 44 -1.31 3.25 7.73
C LEU A 44 -2.12 3.05 6.45
N ALA A 45 -2.02 1.86 5.83
CA ALA A 45 -2.78 1.49 4.65
C ALA A 45 -4.30 1.42 4.91
N ALA A 46 -4.73 0.89 6.07
CA ALA A 46 -6.14 0.87 6.45
C ALA A 46 -6.69 2.28 6.64
N THR A 47 -5.91 3.16 7.26
CA THR A 47 -6.26 4.56 7.49
C THR A 47 -6.36 5.34 6.16
N ALA A 48 -5.47 5.03 5.20
CA ALA A 48 -5.53 5.57 3.85
C ALA A 48 -6.75 5.06 3.07
N GLN A 49 -7.05 3.76 3.12
CA GLN A 49 -8.23 3.20 2.46
C GLN A 49 -9.53 3.80 3.00
N ALA A 50 -9.63 4.01 4.31
CA ALA A 50 -10.79 4.66 4.93
C ALA A 50 -10.97 6.12 4.47
N TYR A 51 -9.90 6.81 4.08
CA TYR A 51 -9.97 8.17 3.55
C TYR A 51 -10.53 8.23 2.13
N TYR A 52 -10.14 7.28 1.26
CA TYR A 52 -10.48 7.37 -0.17
C TYR A 52 -11.96 7.10 -0.47
N GLY A 53 -12.67 6.35 0.39
CA GLY A 53 -14.10 6.04 0.22
C GLY A 53 -14.42 5.10 -0.96
N ASN A 54 -13.71 5.24 -2.09
CA ASN A 54 -13.76 4.39 -3.26
C ASN A 54 -12.35 4.24 -3.86
N LEU A 55 -11.87 3.01 -4.01
CA LEU A 55 -10.55 2.70 -4.60
C LEU A 55 -10.74 2.11 -6.00
N ALA A 56 -10.23 2.81 -7.01
CA ALA A 56 -10.26 2.33 -8.39
C ALA A 56 -9.16 1.29 -8.65
N ALA A 57 -9.43 0.38 -9.59
CA ALA A 57 -8.41 -0.48 -10.16
C ALA A 57 -7.30 0.38 -10.79
N GLY A 58 -6.06 0.16 -10.37
CA GLY A 58 -4.91 0.99 -10.74
C GLY A 58 -4.53 2.06 -9.72
N SER A 59 -5.29 2.26 -8.64
CA SER A 59 -4.83 3.08 -7.51
C SER A 59 -3.58 2.45 -6.86
N ILE A 60 -2.72 3.28 -6.27
CA ILE A 60 -1.50 2.80 -5.60
C ILE A 60 -1.83 1.79 -4.49
N ILE A 61 -2.92 2.00 -3.76
CA ILE A 61 -3.39 1.06 -2.74
C ILE A 61 -3.76 -0.28 -3.36
N SER A 62 -4.56 -0.29 -4.43
CA SER A 62 -4.92 -1.53 -5.13
C SER A 62 -3.70 -2.26 -5.71
N GLN A 63 -2.74 -1.51 -6.27
CA GLN A 63 -1.50 -2.06 -6.80
C GLN A 63 -0.61 -2.65 -5.69
N LEU A 64 -0.47 -1.96 -4.56
CA LEU A 64 0.29 -2.45 -3.40
C LEU A 64 -0.36 -3.66 -2.75
N THR A 65 -1.70 -3.71 -2.64
CA THR A 65 -2.41 -4.89 -2.15
C THR A 65 -2.18 -6.08 -3.07
N ALA A 66 -2.29 -5.90 -4.39
CA ALA A 66 -2.03 -6.96 -5.36
C ALA A 66 -0.56 -7.43 -5.28
N ALA A 67 0.38 -6.49 -5.18
CA ALA A 67 1.80 -6.80 -5.03
C ALA A 67 2.10 -7.58 -3.74
N ALA A 68 1.51 -7.20 -2.61
CA ALA A 68 1.71 -7.89 -1.33
C ALA A 68 1.09 -9.29 -1.29
N MET A 69 0.09 -9.57 -2.13
CA MET A 69 -0.46 -10.92 -2.30
C MET A 69 0.40 -11.81 -3.21
N VAL A 70 1.10 -11.21 -4.17
CA VAL A 70 1.96 -11.92 -5.13
C VAL A 70 3.38 -12.14 -4.58
N ALA A 71 3.92 -11.16 -3.88
CA ALA A 71 5.21 -11.27 -3.22
C ALA A 71 4.98 -11.84 -1.81
N PRO A 72 5.34 -13.11 -1.52
CA PRO A 72 5.31 -13.63 -0.16
C PRO A 72 6.31 -12.81 0.64
N THR A 73 5.81 -11.89 1.45
CA THR A 73 6.60 -11.22 2.47
C THR A 73 6.98 -12.29 3.49
N PRO A 74 8.26 -12.42 3.89
CA PRO A 74 8.67 -13.33 4.95
C PRO A 74 7.92 -13.08 6.27
#